data_AF-A0A9X1LZQ7-F1
#
_entry.id   AF-A0A9X1LZQ7-F1
#
_cell.length_a   1.000
_cell.length_b   1.000
_cell.length_c   1.000
_cell.angle_alpha   90.00
_cell.angle_beta   90.00
_cell.angle_gamma   90.00
#
_symmetry.space_group_name_H-M   'P 1'
#
loop_
_entity.id
_entity.type
_entity.pdbx_description
1 polymer ?
#
loop_
_entity_poly.entity_id
_entity_poly.type
_entity_poly.pdbx_seq_one_letter_code
_entity_poly.pdbx_strand_id
1 'polypeptide(L)'
;MDMDIVDFLLTRFQDDAAESRKLLTARGVTPSDRWYEERLLRECEAKLMLIDIIGGARRNALARMLLDPDGQGKLFADELEWTTLALASMAAAYQDHPDYQDGWRLTEKRS
;
A
#
# COMPACT_ATOMS: atom_id res chain seq x y z
N MET A 1 -0.69 -20.78 1.60
CA MET A 1 -0.07 -19.70 2.39
C MET A 1 -0.95 -18.50 2.10
N ASP A 2 -1.64 -17.96 3.09
CA ASP A 2 -2.52 -16.81 2.85
C ASP A 2 -1.65 -15.63 2.42
N MET A 3 -2.03 -14.97 1.33
CA MET A 3 -1.35 -13.77 0.84
C MET A 3 -1.49 -12.68 1.91
N ASP A 4 -0.41 -11.96 2.22
CA ASP A 4 -0.50 -10.80 3.09
C ASP A 4 -0.85 -9.51 2.32
N ILE A 5 -1.29 -8.46 3.03
CA ILE A 5 -1.71 -7.19 2.41
C ILE A 5 -0.57 -6.50 1.66
N VAL A 6 0.69 -6.66 2.11
CA VAL A 6 1.86 -6.05 1.48
C VAL A 6 2.16 -6.77 0.16
N ASP A 7 2.17 -8.10 0.16
CA ASP A 7 2.35 -8.93 -1.04
C ASP A 7 1.26 -8.63 -2.08
N PHE A 8 0.01 -8.51 -1.64
CA PHE A 8 -1.11 -8.12 -2.49
C PHE A 8 -0.88 -6.75 -3.14
N LEU A 9 -0.58 -5.72 -2.34
CA LEU A 9 -0.36 -4.36 -2.84
C LEU A 9 0.86 -4.27 -3.76
N LEU A 10 1.97 -4.93 -3.42
CA LEU A 10 3.15 -4.99 -4.27
C LEU A 10 2.80 -5.59 -5.64
N THR A 11 2.07 -6.69 -5.66
CA THR A 11 1.65 -7.35 -6.89
C THR A 11 0.75 -6.42 -7.72
N ARG A 12 -0.27 -5.81 -7.11
CA ARG A 12 -1.19 -4.91 -7.82
C ARG A 12 -0.51 -3.66 -8.37
N PHE A 13 0.35 -3.00 -7.61
CA PHE A 13 1.07 -1.82 -8.11
C PHE A 13 2.06 -2.17 -9.22
N GLN A 14 2.67 -3.35 -9.18
CA GLN A 14 3.54 -3.81 -10.25
C GLN A 14 2.77 -4.17 -11.52
N ASP A 15 1.62 -4.82 -11.39
CA ASP A 15 0.72 -5.17 -12.50
C ASP A 15 0.17 -3.90 -13.17
N ASP A 16 -0.36 -2.97 -12.39
CA ASP A 16 -0.88 -1.68 -12.88
C ASP A 16 0.23 -0.92 -13.64
N ALA A 17 1.43 -0.84 -13.05
CA ALA A 17 2.56 -0.19 -13.70
C ALA A 17 3.03 -0.92 -14.96
N ALA A 18 2.95 -2.25 -15.00
CA ALA A 18 3.31 -3.04 -16.18
C ALA A 18 2.32 -2.80 -17.33
N GLU A 19 1.01 -2.78 -17.03
CA GLU A 19 -0.02 -2.53 -18.04
C GLU A 19 0.06 -1.09 -18.56
N SER A 20 0.24 -0.08 -17.69
CA SER A 20 0.45 1.31 -18.12
C SER A 20 1.67 1.47 -19.03
N ARG A 21 2.79 0.81 -18.71
CA ARG A 21 3.98 0.80 -19.59
C ARG A 21 3.67 0.21 -20.96
N LYS A 22 2.94 -0.89 -21.00
CA LYS A 22 2.52 -1.53 -22.25
C LYS A 22 1.61 -0.62 -23.07
N LEU A 23 0.61 0.01 -22.45
CA LEU A 23 -0.29 0.96 -23.12
C LEU A 23 0.47 2.16 -23.70
N LEU A 24 1.44 2.72 -22.98
CA LEU A 24 2.25 3.84 -23.47
C LEU A 24 3.12 3.51 -24.70
N THR A 25 3.43 2.23 -24.92
CA THR A 25 4.15 1.76 -26.12
C THR A 25 3.22 1.46 -27.30
N ALA A 26 1.90 1.45 -27.09
CA ALA A 26 0.94 1.19 -28.14
C ALA A 26 0.92 2.32 -29.19
N ARG A 27 0.69 1.95 -30.45
CA ARG A 27 0.53 2.93 -31.54
C ARG A 27 -0.82 3.61 -31.43
N GLY A 28 -0.85 4.92 -31.62
CA GLY A 28 -2.11 5.69 -31.69
C GLY A 28 -2.70 6.08 -30.34
N VAL A 29 -1.95 5.99 -29.24
CA VAL A 29 -2.34 6.53 -27.93
C VAL A 29 -2.65 8.02 -28.04
N THR A 30 -3.84 8.43 -27.59
CA THR A 30 -4.23 9.84 -27.59
C THR A 30 -3.44 10.61 -26.52
N PRO A 31 -3.31 11.95 -26.63
CA PRO A 31 -2.65 12.74 -25.59
C PRO A 31 -3.30 12.59 -24.20
N SER A 32 -4.62 12.42 -24.14
CA SER A 32 -5.36 12.23 -22.89
C SER A 32 -5.01 10.89 -22.24
N ASP A 33 -5.02 9.81 -23.03
CA ASP A 33 -4.69 8.48 -22.53
C ASP A 33 -3.23 8.42 -22.09
N ARG A 34 -2.32 9.02 -22.87
CA ARG A 34 -0.90 9.14 -22.48
C ARG A 34 -0.73 9.80 -21.13
N TRP A 35 -1.38 10.95 -20.91
CA TRP A 35 -1.29 11.66 -19.64
C TRP A 35 -1.82 10.80 -18.48
N TYR A 36 -2.92 10.08 -18.69
CA TYR A 36 -3.50 9.20 -17.68
C TYR A 36 -2.54 8.08 -17.29
N GLU A 37 -1.95 7.39 -18.27
CA GLU A 37 -1.00 6.30 -18.00
C GLU A 37 0.29 6.80 -17.35
N GLU A 38 0.84 7.96 -17.77
CA GLU A 38 2.01 8.56 -17.14
C GLU A 38 1.74 8.97 -15.68
N ARG A 39 0.54 9.49 -15.40
CA ARG A 39 0.10 9.80 -14.03
C ARG A 39 -0.01 8.53 -13.20
N LEU A 40 -0.60 7.46 -13.74
CA LEU A 40 -0.77 6.19 -13.04
C LEU A 40 0.59 5.55 -12.71
N LEU A 41 1.57 5.63 -13.61
CA LEU A 41 2.93 5.17 -13.34
C LEU A 41 3.57 5.88 -12.14
N ARG A 42 3.49 7.21 -12.09
CA ARG A 42 4.01 7.99 -10.96
C ARG A 42 3.28 7.67 -9.65
N GLU A 43 1.98 7.41 -9.73
CA GLU A 43 1.18 6.98 -8.59
C GLU A 43 1.64 5.62 -8.06
N CYS A 44 1.88 4.65 -8.94
CA CYS A 44 2.43 3.34 -8.56
C CYS A 44 3.82 3.46 -7.93
N GLU A 45 4.71 4.27 -8.51
CA GLU A 45 6.04 4.54 -7.95
C GLU A 45 5.96 5.15 -6.54
N ALA A 46 5.08 6.13 -6.34
CA ALA A 46 4.86 6.75 -5.04
C ALA A 46 4.31 5.75 -4.02
N LYS A 47 3.35 4.91 -4.41
CA LYS A 47 2.76 3.90 -3.53
C LYS A 47 3.76 2.81 -3.14
N LEU A 48 4.62 2.38 -4.07
CA LEU A 48 5.73 1.45 -3.75
C LEU A 48 6.71 2.06 -2.75
N MET A 49 7.07 3.34 -2.91
CA MET A 49 7.89 4.05 -1.92
C MET A 49 7.21 4.14 -0.55
N LEU A 50 5.88 4.37 -0.52
CA LEU A 50 5.13 4.38 0.73
C LEU A 50 5.15 3.02 1.44
N ILE A 51 5.08 1.91 0.70
CA ILE A 51 5.22 0.56 1.28
C ILE A 51 6.55 0.42 2.01
N ASP A 52 7.66 0.89 1.41
CA ASP A 52 8.98 0.83 2.04
C ASP A 52 9.05 1.67 3.32
N ILE A 53 8.50 2.88 3.29
CA ILE A 53 8.43 3.79 4.45
C ILE A 53 7.61 3.15 5.58
N ILE A 54 6.43 2.62 5.26
CA ILE A 54 5.53 1.96 6.20
C ILE A 54 6.21 0.73 6.81
N GLY A 55 6.86 -0.09 5.98
CA GLY A 55 7.61 -1.26 6.44
C GLY A 55 8.76 -0.88 7.37
N GLY A 56 9.48 0.20 7.05
CA GLY A 56 10.54 0.76 7.90
C GLY A 56 10.01 1.22 9.26
N ALA A 57 8.92 1.99 9.26
CA ALA A 57 8.29 2.48 10.49
C ALA A 57 7.79 1.34 11.37
N ARG A 58 7.12 0.33 10.78
CA ARG A 58 6.60 -0.83 11.50
C ARG A 58 7.72 -1.65 12.15
N ARG A 59 8.81 -1.90 11.42
CA ARG A 59 9.99 -2.59 11.97
C ARG A 59 10.63 -1.81 13.12
N ASN A 60 10.72 -0.48 12.99
CA ASN A 60 11.27 0.38 14.04
C ASN A 60 10.41 0.35 15.32
N ALA A 61 9.09 0.48 15.19
CA ALA A 61 8.16 0.40 16.31
C ALA A 61 8.27 -0.95 17.03
N LEU A 62 8.25 -2.05 16.29
CA LEU A 62 8.39 -3.41 16.85
C LEU A 62 9.74 -3.61 17.55
N ALA A 63 10.84 -3.11 16.98
CA ALA A 63 12.15 -3.20 17.61
C ALA A 63 12.20 -2.44 18.94
N ARG A 64 11.59 -1.26 19.02
CA ARG A 64 11.50 -0.46 20.25
C ARG A 64 10.66 -1.16 21.32
N MET A 65 9.53 -1.78 20.94
CA MET A 65 8.71 -2.57 21.87
C MET A 65 9.46 -3.76 22.48
N LEU A 66 10.33 -4.42 21.71
CA LEU A 66 11.13 -5.53 22.20
C LEU A 66 12.23 -5.09 23.17
N LEU A 67 12.78 -3.89 22.97
CA LEU A 67 13.87 -3.35 23.78
C LEU A 67 13.40 -2.65 25.06
N ASP A 68 12.18 -2.13 25.07
CA ASP A 68 11.57 -1.43 26.21
C ASP A 68 10.12 -1.91 26.45
N PRO A 69 9.94 -3.15 26.94
CA PRO A 69 8.61 -3.74 27.12
C PRO A 69 7.76 -3.06 28.21
N ASP A 70 8.38 -2.37 29.16
CA ASP A 70 7.71 -1.60 30.21
C ASP A 70 7.48 -0.13 29.82
N GLY A 71 8.04 0.31 28.69
CA GLY A 71 7.94 1.68 28.18
C GLY A 71 6.77 1.91 27.21
N GLN A 72 6.37 3.18 27.08
CA GLN A 72 5.55 3.82 26.04
C GLN A 72 4.56 2.96 25.19
N GLY A 73 3.89 1.96 25.78
CA GLY A 73 3.03 1.01 25.07
C GLY A 73 1.94 1.64 24.19
N LYS A 74 1.41 2.80 24.60
CA LYS A 74 0.43 3.56 23.82
C LYS A 74 1.01 4.16 22.54
N LEU A 75 2.22 4.72 22.58
CA LEU A 75 2.86 5.31 21.41
C LEU A 75 3.20 4.25 20.35
N PHE A 76 3.63 3.06 20.79
CA PHE A 76 3.86 1.94 19.87
C PHE A 76 2.57 1.43 19.23
N ALA A 77 1.47 1.38 19.99
CA ALA A 77 0.17 1.01 19.44
C ALA A 77 -0.30 2.00 18.38
N ASP A 78 -0.18 3.31 18.63
CA ASP A 78 -0.54 4.37 17.67
C ASP A 78 0.36 4.29 16.40
N GLU A 79 1.66 4.02 16.56
CA GLU A 79 2.61 3.81 15.45
C GLU A 79 2.23 2.59 14.58
N LEU A 80 1.81 1.49 15.20
CA LEU A 80 1.35 0.30 14.49
C LEU A 80 -0.03 0.48 13.86
N GLU A 81 -0.90 1.29 14.46
CA GLU A 81 -2.24 1.57 13.95
C GLU A 81 -2.18 2.37 12.66
N TRP A 82 -1.43 3.49 12.62
CA TRP A 82 -1.36 4.29 11.39
C TRP A 82 -0.75 3.50 10.23
N THR A 83 0.27 2.66 10.48
CA THR A 83 0.88 1.82 9.43
C THR A 83 -0.14 0.82 8.88
N THR A 84 -0.99 0.27 9.73
CA THR A 84 -2.08 -0.64 9.33
C THR A 84 -3.14 0.11 8.51
N LEU A 85 -3.58 1.28 8.97
CA LEU A 85 -4.56 2.11 8.26
C LEU A 85 -4.04 2.60 6.90
N ALA A 86 -2.75 2.91 6.80
CA ALA A 86 -2.12 3.33 5.55
C ALA A 86 -2.11 2.19 4.50
N LEU A 87 -1.84 0.94 4.93
CA LEU A 87 -1.93 -0.21 4.03
C LEU A 87 -3.39 -0.49 3.63
N ALA A 88 -4.33 -0.43 4.58
CA ALA A 88 -5.75 -0.62 4.32
C ALA A 88 -6.33 0.43 3.36
N SER A 89 -5.92 1.69 3.49
CA SER A 89 -6.36 2.77 2.59
C SER A 89 -5.86 2.59 1.16
N MET A 90 -4.62 2.10 0.99
CA MET A 90 -4.09 1.73 -0.32
C MET A 90 -4.83 0.52 -0.92
N ALA A 91 -5.20 -0.46 -0.09
CA ALA A 91 -5.93 -1.65 -0.52
C ALA A 91 -7.39 -1.36 -0.90
N ALA A 92 -7.98 -0.28 -0.37
CA ALA A 92 -9.38 0.07 -0.59
C ALA A 92 -9.74 0.25 -2.09
N ALA A 93 -8.79 0.67 -2.92
CA ALA A 93 -8.99 0.79 -4.37
C ALA A 93 -9.21 -0.57 -5.08
N TYR A 94 -8.88 -1.68 -4.42
CA TYR A 94 -8.97 -3.03 -4.96
C TYR A 94 -10.00 -3.89 -4.21
N GLN A 95 -10.97 -3.29 -3.52
CA GLN A 95 -11.95 -4.03 -2.71
C GLN A 95 -12.75 -5.07 -3.52
N ASP A 96 -12.97 -4.83 -4.81
CA ASP A 96 -13.69 -5.74 -5.70
C ASP A 96 -12.79 -6.81 -6.33
N HIS A 97 -11.50 -6.83 -5.99
CA HIS A 97 -10.55 -7.79 -6.52
C HIS A 97 -10.75 -9.19 -5.90
N PRO A 98 -10.72 -10.30 -6.66
CA PRO A 98 -10.95 -11.65 -6.13
C PRO A 98 -10.03 -12.05 -4.98
N ASP A 99 -8.77 -11.62 -5.04
CA ASP A 99 -7.78 -11.91 -3.99
C ASP A 99 -7.82 -10.94 -2.80
N TYR A 100 -8.73 -9.96 -2.80
CA TYR A 100 -8.92 -9.05 -1.69
C TYR A 100 -9.50 -9.78 -0.48
N GLN A 101 -8.91 -9.57 0.71
CA GLN A 101 -9.40 -10.17 1.95
C GLN A 101 -10.15 -9.15 2.80
N ASP A 102 -11.28 -9.55 3.38
CA ASP A 102 -12.10 -8.68 4.24
C ASP A 102 -11.34 -8.10 5.44
N GLY A 103 -10.30 -8.80 5.92
CA GLY A 103 -9.42 -8.32 6.99
C GLY A 103 -8.60 -7.07 6.62
N TRP A 104 -8.54 -6.69 5.35
CA TRP A 104 -7.83 -5.50 4.86
C TRP A 104 -8.74 -4.28 4.73
N ARG A 105 -10.03 -4.44 5.05
CA ARG A 105 -11.02 -3.37 4.95
C ARG A 105 -10.63 -2.21 5.87
N LEU A 106 -10.63 -1.00 5.30
CA LEU A 106 -10.40 0.21 6.07
C LEU A 106 -11.56 0.42 7.04
N THR A 107 -11.35 0.05 8.31
CA THR A 107 -12.29 0.31 9.40
C THR A 107 -11.75 1.47 10.22
N GLU A 108 -12.28 2.67 10.02
CA GLU A 108 -12.06 3.75 10.98
C GLU A 108 -12.70 3.34 12.31
N LYS A 109 -11.91 3.23 13.39
CA LYS A 109 -12.46 3.23 14.73
C LYS A 109 -13.09 4.60 14.96
N ARG A 110 -14.42 4.70 14.81
CA ARG A 110 -15.20 5.83 15.31
C ARG A 110 -14.85 6.03 16.79
N SER A 111 -14.15 7.13 17.07
CA SER A 111 -13.90 7.62 18.44
C SER A 111 -15.19 8.13 19.07
#